data_AF-A0A1G8HDU5-F1
#
_entry.id   AF-A0A1G8HDU5-F1
#
_cell.length_a   1.000
_cell.length_b   1.000
_cell.length_c   1.000
_cell.angle_alpha   90.00
_cell.angle_beta   90.00
_cell.angle_gamma   90.00
#
_symmetry.space_group_name_H-M   'P 1'
#
loop_
_entity.id
_entity.type
_entity.pdbx_description
1 polymer ?
#
loop_
_entity_poly.entity_id
_entity_poly.type
_entity_poly.pdbx_seq_one_letter_code
_entity_poly.pdbx_strand_id
1 'polypeptide(L)'
;MLEKITQWLILLGIYFIGSSLSNIFHLPLPGSIIGMMLLFVLLLSGLFKLQWVEKVAQLHLKHMTLLFIPFIVGVFLSLDIFRVQGWKLLFVLVITSLIVLLGTAYTCSRL
;
A
#
# COMPACT_ATOMS: atom_id res chain seq x y z
N MET A 1 -16.43 18.09 -12.31
CA MET A 1 -16.75 16.66 -12.13
C MET A 1 -15.91 15.78 -13.07
N LEU A 2 -15.82 16.13 -14.36
CA LEU A 2 -14.98 15.42 -15.34
C LEU A 2 -13.51 15.27 -14.93
N GLU A 3 -12.87 16.32 -14.40
CA GLU A 3 -11.45 16.23 -14.00
C GLU A 3 -11.20 15.07 -13.04
N LYS A 4 -12.05 14.88 -12.02
CA LYS A 4 -11.92 13.79 -11.03
C LYS A 4 -12.02 12.42 -11.71
N ILE A 5 -12.91 12.27 -12.68
CA ILE A 5 -13.07 11.00 -13.41
C ILE A 5 -11.81 10.71 -14.21
N THR A 6 -11.23 11.71 -14.87
CA THR A 6 -9.95 11.57 -15.59
C THR A 6 -8.81 11.18 -14.66
N GLN A 7 -8.66 11.84 -13.51
CA GLN A 7 -7.62 11.48 -12.54
C GLN A 7 -7.76 10.04 -12.02
N TRP A 8 -9.01 9.60 -11.81
CA TRP A 8 -9.30 8.24 -11.37
C TRP A 8 -8.96 7.20 -12.45
N LEU A 9 -9.33 7.47 -13.70
CA LEU A 9 -8.97 6.66 -14.87
C LEU A 9 -7.45 6.53 -15.04
N ILE A 10 -6.72 7.63 -14.82
CA ILE A 10 -5.25 7.61 -14.85
C ILE A 10 -4.70 6.67 -13.78
N LEU A 11 -5.14 6.81 -12.53
CA LEU A 11 -4.68 5.96 -11.42
C LEU A 11 -5.01 4.49 -11.67
N LEU A 12 -6.21 4.20 -12.20
CA LEU A 12 -6.59 2.85 -12.61
C LEU A 12 -5.74 2.31 -13.76
N GLY A 13 -5.45 3.12 -14.76
CA GLY A 13 -4.60 2.73 -15.88
C GLY A 13 -3.19 2.35 -15.41
N ILE A 14 -2.60 3.17 -14.54
CA ILE A 14 -1.29 2.90 -13.93
C ILE A 14 -1.32 1.63 -13.09
N TYR A 15 -2.37 1.43 -12.29
CA TYR A 15 -2.56 0.21 -11.50
C TYR A 15 -2.68 -1.03 -12.41
N PHE A 16 -3.44 -0.93 -13.49
CA PHE A 16 -3.64 -2.05 -14.43
C PHE A 16 -2.34 -2.41 -15.15
N ILE A 17 -1.56 -1.41 -15.57
CA ILE A 17 -0.23 -1.60 -16.14
C ILE A 17 0.69 -2.27 -15.12
N GLY A 18 0.76 -1.76 -13.88
CA GLY A 18 1.57 -2.34 -12.81
C GLY A 18 1.18 -3.78 -12.45
N SER A 19 -0.11 -4.07 -12.44
CA SER A 19 -0.66 -5.41 -12.23
C SER A 19 -0.34 -6.36 -13.38
N SER A 20 -0.48 -5.90 -14.62
CA SER A 20 -0.10 -6.68 -15.80
C SER A 20 1.40 -6.98 -15.81
N LEU A 21 2.23 -6.00 -15.45
CA LEU A 21 3.67 -6.18 -15.34
C LEU A 21 4.04 -7.17 -14.22
N SER A 22 3.40 -7.06 -13.04
CA SER A 22 3.56 -8.01 -11.94
C SER A 22 3.28 -9.44 -12.40
N ASN A 23 2.17 -9.62 -13.12
CA ASN A 23 1.72 -10.93 -13.57
C ASN A 23 2.59 -11.50 -14.70
N ILE A 24 3.02 -10.67 -15.66
CA ILE A 24 3.89 -11.10 -16.78
C ILE A 24 5.27 -11.50 -16.25
N PHE A 25 5.87 -10.67 -15.39
CA PHE A 25 7.21 -10.92 -14.83
C PHE A 25 7.19 -11.86 -13.62
N HIS A 26 6.02 -12.35 -13.19
CA HIS A 26 5.84 -13.20 -12.01
C HIS A 26 6.54 -12.65 -10.76
N LEU A 27 6.46 -11.33 -10.57
CA LEU A 27 7.11 -10.66 -9.46
C LEU A 27 6.38 -11.00 -8.15
N PRO A 28 7.09 -11.26 -7.04
CA PRO A 28 6.48 -11.54 -5.73
C PRO A 28 5.83 -10.30 -5.09
N LEU A 29 5.73 -9.20 -5.84
CA LEU A 29 5.21 -7.92 -5.39
C LEU A 29 3.80 -7.68 -5.94
N PRO A 30 2.87 -7.19 -5.10
CA PRO A 30 1.56 -6.75 -5.56
C PRO A 30 1.68 -5.71 -6.69
N GLY A 31 0.79 -5.81 -7.69
CA GLY A 31 0.73 -4.87 -8.81
C GLY A 31 0.61 -3.40 -8.40
N SER A 32 0.01 -3.11 -7.23
CA SER A 32 -0.08 -1.76 -6.67
C SER A 32 1.29 -1.14 -6.35
N ILE A 33 2.24 -1.94 -5.84
CA ILE A 33 3.59 -1.46 -5.53
C ILE A 33 4.35 -1.11 -6.82
N ILE A 34 4.21 -1.95 -7.84
CA ILE A 34 4.80 -1.69 -9.17
C ILE A 34 4.16 -0.45 -9.81
N GLY A 35 2.84 -0.31 -9.70
CA GLY A 35 2.12 0.89 -10.15
C GLY A 35 2.61 2.17 -9.45
N MET A 36 2.90 2.11 -8.15
CA MET A 36 3.52 3.23 -7.41
C MET A 36 4.91 3.57 -7.95
N MET A 37 5.77 2.58 -8.19
CA MET A 37 7.09 2.82 -8.78
C MET A 37 6.98 3.44 -10.18
N LEU A 38 6.05 2.95 -11.00
CA LEU A 38 5.81 3.46 -12.34
C LEU A 38 5.31 4.91 -12.31
N LEU A 39 4.34 5.22 -11.43
CA LEU A 39 3.88 6.59 -11.19
C LEU A 39 5.03 7.49 -10.75
N PHE A 40 5.88 7.01 -9.83
CA PHE A 40 7.03 7.76 -9.35
C PHE A 40 8.01 8.11 -10.48
N VAL A 41 8.35 7.16 -11.34
CA VAL A 41 9.21 7.41 -12.52
C VAL A 41 8.54 8.38 -13.50
N LEU A 42 7.23 8.28 -13.73
CA LEU A 42 6.48 9.23 -14.55
C LEU A 42 6.53 10.65 -13.98
N LEU A 43 6.43 10.82 -12.66
CA LEU A 43 6.59 12.13 -12.02
C LEU A 43 8.02 12.67 -12.15
N LEU A 44 9.04 11.81 -11.96
CA LEU A 44 10.45 12.21 -12.12
C LEU A 44 10.77 12.64 -13.55
N SER A 45 10.13 12.03 -14.56
CA SER A 45 10.33 12.39 -15.96
C SER A 45 9.84 13.80 -16.32
N GLY A 46 9.13 14.50 -15.43
CA GLY A 46 8.62 15.85 -15.65
C GLY A 46 7.45 15.96 -16.65
N LEU A 47 7.16 14.89 -17.39
CA LEU A 47 6.02 14.76 -18.28
C LEU A 47 4.69 14.70 -17.51
N PHE A 48 4.73 14.23 -16.26
CA PHE A 48 3.54 14.00 -15.43
C PHE A 48 3.49 14.97 -14.24
N LYS A 49 2.49 15.85 -14.19
CA LYS A 49 2.29 16.78 -13.07
C LYS A 49 1.49 16.11 -11.95
N LEU A 50 1.96 16.21 -10.71
CA LEU A 50 1.29 15.67 -9.51
C LEU A 50 -0.18 16.10 -9.40
N GLN A 51 -0.49 17.34 -9.80
CA GLN A 51 -1.83 17.93 -9.77
C GLN A 51 -2.89 17.10 -10.55
N TRP A 52 -2.46 16.25 -11.49
CA TRP A 52 -3.32 15.42 -12.33
C TRP A 52 -3.88 14.18 -11.63
N VAL A 53 -3.34 13.82 -10.46
CA VAL A 53 -3.78 12.65 -9.68
C VAL A 53 -4.02 12.96 -8.21
N GLU A 54 -3.51 14.10 -7.73
CA GLU A 54 -3.55 14.50 -6.32
C GLU A 54 -4.97 14.58 -5.73
N LYS A 55 -5.93 15.24 -6.41
CA LYS A 55 -7.28 15.44 -5.85
C LYS A 55 -7.98 14.11 -5.61
N VAL A 56 -7.86 13.16 -6.52
CA VAL A 56 -8.51 11.84 -6.40
C VAL A 56 -7.75 10.92 -5.47
N ALA A 57 -6.41 10.96 -5.48
CA ALA A 57 -5.60 10.24 -4.51
C ALA A 57 -5.94 10.68 -3.07
N GLN A 58 -6.01 11.98 -2.81
CA GLN A 58 -6.41 12.52 -1.49
C GLN A 58 -7.83 12.10 -1.10
N LEU A 59 -8.76 12.02 -2.05
CA LEU A 59 -10.11 11.52 -1.78
C LEU A 59 -10.08 10.04 -1.36
N HIS A 60 -9.31 9.18 -2.04
CA HIS A 60 -9.16 7.78 -1.65
C HIS A 60 -8.50 7.65 -0.28
N LEU A 61 -7.46 8.44 -0.02
CA LEU A 61 -6.76 8.48 1.26
C LEU A 61 -7.69 8.92 2.40
N LYS A 62 -8.54 9.92 2.17
CA LYS A 62 -9.53 10.39 3.16
C LYS A 62 -10.52 9.29 3.56
N HIS A 63 -10.86 8.40 2.63
CA HIS A 63 -11.77 7.28 2.87
C HIS A 63 -11.03 5.98 3.27
N MET A 64 -9.70 5.99 3.41
CA MET A 64 -8.93 4.81 3.83
C MET A 64 -9.45 4.21 5.12
N THR A 65 -9.77 5.02 6.14
CA THR A 65 -10.33 4.53 7.41
C THR A 65 -11.60 3.73 7.19
N LEU A 66 -12.51 4.21 6.33
CA LEU A 66 -13.73 3.49 5.98
C LEU A 66 -13.42 2.16 5.29
N LEU A 67 -12.44 2.13 4.38
CA LEU A 67 -12.01 0.93 3.67
C LEU A 67 -11.30 -0.08 4.57
N PHE A 68 -10.63 0.37 5.63
CA PHE A 68 -9.99 -0.50 6.62
C PHE A 68 -10.98 -1.17 7.58
N ILE A 69 -12.12 -0.55 7.86
CA ILE A 69 -13.12 -1.12 8.80
C ILE A 69 -13.58 -2.52 8.38
N PRO A 70 -14.05 -2.77 7.13
CA PRO A 70 -14.43 -4.12 6.68
C PRO A 70 -13.30 -5.14 6.79
N PHE A 71 -12.07 -4.74 6.45
CA PHE A 71 -10.90 -5.60 6.57
C PHE A 71 -10.65 -6.01 8.03
N ILE A 72 -10.67 -5.04 8.94
CA ILE A 72 -10.48 -5.27 10.38
C ILE A 72 -11.60 -6.17 10.93
N VAL A 73 -12.86 -5.86 10.61
CA VAL A 73 -14.02 -6.67 11.07
C VAL A 73 -13.96 -8.09 10.53
N GLY A 74 -13.53 -8.31 9.28
CA GLY A 74 -13.34 -9.65 8.73
C GLY A 74 -12.33 -10.50 9.51
N VAL A 75 -11.24 -9.87 9.96
CA VAL A 75 -10.26 -10.53 10.85
C VAL A 75 -10.88 -10.84 12.21
N PHE A 76 -11.65 -9.92 12.78
CA PHE A 76 -12.38 -10.14 14.04
C PHE A 76 -13.51 -11.17 13.93
N LEU A 77 -14.05 -11.48 12.75
CA LEU A 77 -15.00 -12.60 12.62
C LEU A 77 -14.29 -13.96 12.61
N SER A 78 -12.98 -13.98 12.33
CA SER A 78 -12.12 -15.17 12.37
C SER A 78 -11.48 -15.41 13.75
N LEU A 79 -12.19 -15.06 14.84
CA LEU A 79 -11.68 -15.03 16.21
C LEU A 79 -11.29 -16.40 16.80
N ASP A 80 -11.70 -17.52 16.19
CA ASP A 80 -11.32 -18.86 16.66
C ASP A 80 -9.79 -19.07 16.64
N ILE A 81 -9.11 -18.47 15.67
CA ILE A 81 -7.64 -18.52 15.56
C ILE A 81 -6.99 -17.67 16.67
N PHE A 82 -7.59 -16.52 16.98
CA PHE A 82 -7.13 -15.61 18.04
C PHE A 82 -7.29 -16.19 19.44
N ARG A 83 -8.32 -17.00 19.68
CA ARG A 83 -8.56 -17.58 21.01
C ARG A 83 -7.50 -18.61 21.40
N VAL A 84 -6.95 -19.34 20.43
CA VAL A 84 -5.92 -20.37 20.66
C VAL A 84 -4.49 -19.83 20.48
N GLN A 85 -4.28 -18.88 19.56
CA GLN A 85 -2.94 -18.40 19.19
C GLN A 85 -2.73 -16.88 19.34
N GLY A 86 -3.70 -16.14 19.84
CA GLY A 86 -3.65 -14.67 19.94
C GLY A 86 -2.45 -14.17 20.76
N TRP A 87 -2.10 -14.87 21.84
CA TRP A 87 -0.90 -14.55 22.63
C TRP A 87 0.39 -14.71 21.81
N LYS A 88 0.49 -15.77 21.00
CA LYS A 88 1.63 -16.03 20.13
C LYS A 88 1.73 -14.97 19.04
N LEU A 89 0.61 -14.57 18.44
CA LEU A 89 0.55 -13.49 17.43
C LEU A 89 1.02 -12.16 18.00
N LEU A 90 0.53 -11.76 19.19
CA LEU A 90 0.94 -10.51 19.85
C LEU A 90 2.45 -10.51 20.11
N PHE A 91 2.97 -11.61 20.65
CA PHE A 91 4.40 -11.73 20.94
C PHE A 91 5.26 -11.64 19.69
N VAL A 92 4.86 -12.33 18.60
CA VAL A 92 5.55 -12.26 17.30
C VAL A 92 5.53 -10.83 16.77
N LEU A 93 4.38 -10.16 16.73
CA LEU A 93 4.24 -8.80 16.20
C LEU A 93 5.13 -7.80 16.95
N VAL A 94 5.11 -7.84 18.28
CA VAL A 94 5.90 -6.94 19.12
C VAL A 94 7.40 -7.19 18.91
N ILE A 95 7.84 -8.45 18.96
CA ILE A 95 9.25 -8.79 18.78
C ILE A 95 9.73 -8.43 17.39
N THR A 96 9.00 -8.78 16.32
CA THR A 96 9.41 -8.44 14.95
C THR A 96 9.47 -6.93 14.76
N SER A 97 8.50 -6.19 15.29
CA SER A 97 8.49 -4.73 15.18
C SER A 97 9.68 -4.10 15.91
N LEU A 98 9.98 -4.56 17.12
CA LEU A 98 11.13 -4.08 17.89
C LEU A 98 12.45 -4.40 17.19
N ILE A 99 12.62 -5.63 16.70
CA ILE A 99 13.84 -6.05 15.99
C ILE A 99 14.04 -5.21 14.73
N VAL A 100 13.00 -5.01 13.92
CA VAL A 100 13.07 -4.19 12.70
C VAL A 100 13.42 -2.74 13.04
N LEU A 101 12.78 -2.17 14.05
CA LEU A 101 13.00 -0.77 14.44
C LEU A 101 14.42 -0.57 15.00
N LEU A 102 14.88 -1.44 15.89
CA LEU A 102 16.24 -1.40 16.44
C LEU A 102 17.30 -1.68 15.37
N GLY A 103 17.07 -2.63 14.47
CA GLY A 103 17.97 -2.93 13.37
C GLY A 103 18.10 -1.78 12.39
N THR A 104 16.97 -1.13 12.05
CA THR A 104 16.96 0.07 11.21
C THR A 104 17.68 1.23 11.92
N ALA A 105 17.42 1.44 13.20
CA ALA A 105 18.08 2.47 14.00
C ALA A 105 19.61 2.26 14.10
N TYR A 106 20.06 1.02 14.29
CA TYR A 106 21.47 0.67 14.33
C TYR A 106 22.17 0.84 12.98
N THR A 107 21.50 0.49 11.88
CA THR A 107 22.07 0.64 10.53
C THR A 107 22.16 2.12 10.16
N CYS A 108 21.12 2.90 10.49
CA CYS A 108 21.08 4.34 10.22
C CYS A 108 22.06 5.13 11.10
N SER A 109 22.29 4.72 12.36
CA SER A 109 23.26 5.38 13.23
C SER A 109 24.73 5.07 12.90
N ARG A 110 24.97 4.14 11.98
CA ARG A 110 26.30 3.71 11.55
C ARG A 110 26.68 4.20 10.15
N LEU A 111 25.73 4.77 9.41
CA LEU A 111 25.97 5.61 8.23
C LEU A 111 26.26 7.06 8.67
#